data_AF-A0A8H6HS01-F1
#
_entry.id   AF-A0A8H6HS01-F1
#
_cell.length_a   1.000
_cell.length_b   1.000
_cell.length_c   1.000
_cell.angle_alpha   90.00
_cell.angle_beta   90.00
_cell.angle_gamma   90.00
#
_symmetry.space_group_name_H-M   'P 1'
#
loop_
_entity.id
_entity.type
_entity.pdbx_description
1 polymer ?
#
loop_
_entity_poly.entity_id
_entity_poly.type
_entity_poly.pdbx_seq_one_letter_code
_entity_poly.pdbx_strand_id
1 'polypeptide(L)'
;MSFHDLATELIEHFCAYLAPSDLRAVARVCRLHQAIAYRIIYQDVHINTRTLPVVLILASNPHLARMVRTLMIVFDGCAAIRPSHCQQIATVLADMRELTSLSIVTSPSHASTILSTGPDAFFPRLTSLHISGLRDYHVAIRFLGKSPNLSSLGFGQDIPELAHALPCTYRPRAGCTRLRFDPVISRRVGSSGLGPQRLCTYLPTY
;
A
#
# COMPACT_ATOMS: atom_id res chain seq x y z
N MET A 1 7.82 -10.23 38.32
CA MET A 1 8.43 -10.38 36.99
C MET A 1 8.02 -9.17 36.17
N SER A 2 8.96 -8.48 35.56
CA SER A 2 8.68 -7.25 34.82
C SER A 2 8.12 -7.59 33.44
N PHE A 3 7.11 -6.86 32.99
CA PHE A 3 6.58 -7.02 31.62
C PHE A 3 7.61 -6.67 30.55
N HIS A 4 8.68 -5.97 30.93
CA HIS A 4 9.81 -5.63 30.07
C HIS A 4 10.71 -6.82 29.69
N ASP A 5 10.59 -7.96 30.40
CA ASP A 5 11.39 -9.17 30.12
C ASP A 5 10.73 -10.07 29.07
N LEU A 6 9.54 -9.69 28.58
CA LEU A 6 8.82 -10.47 27.57
C LEU A 6 9.43 -10.23 26.18
N ALA A 7 9.56 -11.31 25.40
CA ALA A 7 10.02 -11.25 24.02
C ALA A 7 9.10 -10.35 23.17
N THR A 8 9.69 -9.46 22.36
CA THR A 8 8.94 -8.48 21.57
C THR A 8 7.96 -9.12 20.59
N GLU A 9 8.24 -10.33 20.13
CA GLU A 9 7.35 -11.09 19.24
C GLU A 9 6.02 -11.45 19.93
N LEU A 10 6.04 -11.75 21.24
CA LEU A 10 4.83 -12.05 21.99
C LEU A 10 3.95 -10.81 22.13
N ILE A 11 4.57 -9.65 22.41
CA ILE A 11 3.86 -8.37 22.50
C ILE A 11 3.25 -8.01 21.14
N GLU A 12 4.01 -8.15 20.04
CA GLU A 12 3.50 -7.93 18.68
C GLU A 12 2.31 -8.86 18.39
N HIS A 13 2.38 -10.13 18.82
CA HIS A 13 1.28 -11.09 18.67
C HIS A 13 0.02 -10.68 19.45
N PHE A 14 0.14 -10.25 20.71
CA PHE A 14 -1.01 -9.77 21.48
C PHE A 14 -1.62 -8.50 20.88
N CYS A 15 -0.78 -7.55 20.48
CA CYS A 15 -1.22 -6.32 19.87
C CYS A 15 -1.96 -6.56 18.53
N ALA A 16 -1.63 -7.63 17.79
CA ALA A 16 -2.31 -7.95 16.54
C ALA A 16 -3.81 -8.28 16.71
N TYR A 17 -4.27 -8.65 17.91
CA TYR A 17 -5.68 -8.92 18.21
C TYR A 17 -6.42 -7.76 18.87
N LEU A 18 -5.73 -6.66 19.20
CA LEU A 18 -6.34 -5.51 19.84
C LEU A 18 -7.11 -4.64 18.85
N ALA A 19 -8.17 -3.99 19.32
CA ALA A 19 -8.88 -2.98 18.53
C ALA A 19 -7.97 -1.76 18.29
N PRO A 20 -8.18 -0.98 17.20
CA PRO A 20 -7.38 0.20 16.93
C PRO A 20 -7.40 1.27 18.02
N SER A 21 -8.50 1.38 18.78
CA SER A 21 -8.59 2.26 19.96
C SER A 21 -7.61 1.85 21.05
N ASP A 22 -7.48 0.56 21.28
CA ASP A 22 -6.69 -0.01 22.37
C ASP A 22 -5.21 0.00 21.98
N LEU A 23 -4.89 -0.24 20.71
CA LEU A 23 -3.55 -0.03 20.17
C LEU A 23 -3.05 1.40 20.39
N ARG A 24 -3.92 2.41 20.27
CA ARG A 24 -3.56 3.80 20.59
C ARG A 24 -3.34 4.01 22.09
N ALA A 25 -4.12 3.35 22.94
CA ALA A 25 -3.89 3.39 24.39
C ALA A 25 -2.55 2.76 24.74
N VAL A 26 -2.23 1.59 24.18
CA VAL A 26 -0.94 0.89 24.32
C VAL A 26 0.22 1.76 23.83
N ALA A 27 0.05 2.47 22.72
CA ALA A 27 1.05 3.38 22.19
C ALA A 27 1.41 4.53 23.15
N ARG A 28 0.52 4.87 24.10
CA ARG A 28 0.75 5.92 25.10
C ARG A 28 1.45 5.42 26.37
N VAL A 29 1.53 4.10 26.59
CA VAL A 29 2.07 3.52 27.84
C VAL A 29 3.58 3.68 27.91
N CYS A 30 4.32 3.23 26.88
CA CYS A 30 5.77 3.43 26.81
C CYS A 30 6.31 3.38 25.37
N ARG A 31 7.55 3.87 25.17
CA ARG A 31 8.18 4.00 23.83
C ARG A 31 8.33 2.69 23.08
N LEU A 32 8.62 1.58 23.78
CA LEU A 32 8.75 0.27 23.15
C LEU A 32 7.41 -0.22 22.59
N HIS A 33 6.35 -0.08 23.37
CA HIS A 33 4.98 -0.41 22.94
C HIS A 33 4.47 0.55 21.86
N GLN A 34 4.89 1.82 21.90
CA GLN A 34 4.60 2.80 20.86
C GLN A 34 5.11 2.35 19.49
N ALA A 35 6.36 1.88 19.41
CA ALA A 35 6.94 1.41 18.15
C ALA A 35 6.18 0.20 17.58
N ILE A 36 5.82 -0.76 18.44
CA ILE A 36 5.04 -1.95 18.03
C ILE A 36 3.63 -1.57 17.59
N ALA A 37 2.95 -0.74 18.37
CA ALA A 37 1.59 -0.29 18.06
C ALA A 37 1.56 0.51 16.74
N TYR A 38 2.50 1.42 16.51
CA TYR A 38 2.57 2.16 15.25
C TYR A 38 2.87 1.25 14.07
N ARG A 39 3.77 0.28 14.23
CA ARG A 39 4.04 -0.70 13.16
C ARG A 39 2.76 -1.43 12.76
N ILE A 40 1.93 -1.86 13.71
CA ILE A 40 0.66 -2.53 13.42
C ILE A 40 -0.38 -1.57 12.83
N ILE A 41 -0.48 -0.33 13.35
CA ILE A 41 -1.46 0.67 12.87
C ILE A 41 -1.16 1.12 11.44
N TYR A 42 0.11 1.32 11.10
CA TYR A 42 0.54 1.88 9.81
C TYR A 42 0.98 0.81 8.80
N GLN A 43 0.95 -0.49 9.13
CA GLN A 43 1.33 -1.53 8.15
C GLN A 43 0.39 -1.57 6.95
N ASP A 44 -0.90 -1.31 7.15
CA ASP A 44 -1.95 -1.43 6.14
C ASP A 44 -2.61 -0.04 5.93
N VAL A 45 -2.22 0.65 4.87
CA VAL A 45 -2.70 2.00 4.58
C VAL A 45 -3.61 1.99 3.36
N HIS A 46 -4.82 2.51 3.55
CA HIS A 46 -5.80 2.70 2.48
C HIS A 46 -5.98 4.20 2.19
N ILE A 47 -5.51 4.65 1.04
CA ILE A 47 -5.61 6.02 0.57
C ILE A 47 -6.82 6.11 -0.37
N ASN A 48 -7.77 6.97 0.00
CA ASN A 48 -8.85 7.41 -0.86
C ASN A 48 -8.99 8.93 -0.74
N THR A 49 -10.01 9.51 -1.38
CA THR A 49 -10.25 10.96 -1.36
C THR A 49 -10.45 11.52 0.05
N ARG A 50 -10.96 10.73 1.00
CA ARG A 50 -11.20 11.12 2.40
C ARG A 50 -9.95 10.97 3.26
N THR A 51 -9.08 10.01 2.94
CA THR A 51 -7.86 9.72 3.70
C THR A 51 -6.60 10.32 3.07
N LEU A 52 -6.73 11.20 2.08
CA LEU A 52 -5.62 11.99 1.52
C LEU A 52 -4.73 12.69 2.56
N PRO A 53 -5.26 13.26 3.66
CA PRO A 53 -4.42 13.85 4.70
C PRO A 53 -3.41 12.87 5.34
N VAL A 54 -3.67 11.55 5.28
CA VAL A 54 -2.72 10.52 5.74
C VAL A 54 -1.42 10.63 4.95
N VAL A 55 -1.48 10.95 3.66
CA VAL A 55 -0.30 11.10 2.80
C VAL A 55 0.58 12.23 3.30
N LEU A 56 0.00 13.36 3.73
CA LEU A 56 0.76 14.48 4.28
C LEU A 56 1.47 14.08 5.57
N ILE A 57 0.79 13.34 6.45
CA ILE A 57 1.38 12.85 7.70
C ILE A 57 2.53 11.88 7.42
N LEU A 58 2.36 10.97 6.45
CA LEU A 58 3.43 10.05 6.05
C LEU A 58 4.61 10.79 5.39
N ALA A 59 4.34 11.83 4.60
CA ALA A 59 5.37 12.68 3.99
C ALA A 59 6.19 13.43 5.05
N SER A 60 5.53 13.96 6.08
CA SER A 60 6.20 14.62 7.20
C SER A 60 6.92 13.64 8.13
N ASN A 61 6.57 12.35 8.10
CA ASN A 61 7.12 11.33 8.99
C ASN A 61 7.65 10.11 8.22
N PRO A 62 8.83 10.21 7.57
CA PRO A 62 9.39 9.13 6.75
C PRO A 62 9.60 7.81 7.51
N HIS A 63 9.83 7.89 8.83
CA HIS A 63 9.95 6.70 9.68
C HIS A 63 8.63 5.91 9.78
N LEU A 64 7.46 6.57 9.71
CA LEU A 64 6.17 5.91 9.63
C LEU A 64 5.93 5.34 8.23
N ALA A 65 6.28 6.09 7.17
CA ALA A 65 6.17 5.61 5.79
C ALA A 65 6.96 4.30 5.58
N ARG A 66 8.14 4.18 6.19
CA ARG A 66 8.94 2.94 6.18
C ARG A 66 8.26 1.73 6.82
N MET A 67 7.26 1.91 7.68
CA MET A 67 6.54 0.81 8.33
C MET A 67 5.39 0.26 7.47
N VAL A 68 5.01 0.96 6.39
CA VAL A 68 3.92 0.56 5.51
C VAL A 68 4.33 -0.69 4.73
N ARG A 69 3.50 -1.74 4.80
CA ARG A 69 3.68 -3.01 4.10
C ARG A 69 2.64 -3.19 2.99
N THR A 70 1.41 -2.81 3.25
CA THR A 70 0.32 -2.85 2.28
C THR A 70 -0.15 -1.43 2.01
N LEU A 71 -0.08 -0.99 0.76
CA LEU A 71 -0.63 0.28 0.33
C LEU A 71 -1.71 0.05 -0.73
N MET A 72 -2.91 0.55 -0.46
CA MET A 72 -4.01 0.53 -1.42
C MET A 72 -4.45 1.96 -1.69
N ILE A 73 -4.38 2.37 -2.95
CA ILE A 73 -4.77 3.70 -3.42
C ILE A 73 -5.99 3.53 -4.30
N VAL A 74 -7.13 4.06 -3.86
CA VAL A 74 -8.39 4.01 -4.59
C VAL A 74 -8.95 5.41 -4.76
N PHE A 75 -9.02 5.85 -6.01
CA PHE A 75 -9.58 7.14 -6.36
C PHE A 75 -10.70 6.93 -7.36
N ASP A 76 -11.93 7.20 -6.93
CA ASP A 76 -13.09 7.16 -7.80
C ASP A 76 -12.90 8.22 -8.90
N GLY A 77 -13.00 7.81 -10.16
CA GLY A 77 -12.70 8.66 -11.33
C GLY A 77 -13.54 9.94 -11.44
N CYS A 78 -14.54 10.14 -10.59
CA CYS A 78 -15.34 11.37 -10.50
C CYS A 78 -14.68 12.46 -9.63
N ALA A 79 -13.75 12.12 -8.75
CA ALA A 79 -13.12 13.09 -7.86
C ALA A 79 -11.84 13.66 -8.51
N ALA A 80 -11.84 14.98 -8.74
CA ALA A 80 -10.67 15.68 -9.22
C ALA A 80 -9.58 15.71 -8.13
N ILE A 81 -8.56 14.86 -8.27
CA ILE A 81 -7.38 14.88 -7.41
C ILE A 81 -6.37 15.82 -8.02
N ARG A 82 -5.85 16.74 -7.21
CA ARG A 82 -4.83 17.66 -7.65
C ARG A 82 -3.56 16.88 -8.00
N PRO A 83 -2.88 17.18 -9.12
CA PRO A 83 -1.62 16.54 -9.49
C PRO A 83 -0.55 16.60 -8.37
N SER A 84 -0.56 17.68 -7.57
CA SER A 84 0.31 17.83 -6.41
C SER A 84 0.13 16.72 -5.37
N HIS A 85 -1.09 16.22 -5.16
CA HIS A 85 -1.32 15.09 -4.26
C HIS A 85 -0.75 13.79 -4.83
N CYS A 86 -0.88 13.55 -6.13
CA CYS A 86 -0.27 12.38 -6.78
C CYS A 86 1.26 12.43 -6.69
N GLN A 87 1.87 13.61 -6.84
CA GLN A 87 3.30 13.80 -6.63
C GLN A 87 3.72 13.52 -5.19
N GLN A 88 2.97 14.03 -4.21
CA GLN A 88 3.24 13.73 -2.79
C GLN A 88 3.14 12.22 -2.50
N ILE A 89 2.14 11.53 -3.06
CA ILE A 89 2.04 10.08 -2.95
C ILE A 89 3.27 9.41 -3.55
N ALA A 90 3.73 9.83 -4.73
CA ALA A 90 4.94 9.29 -5.35
C ALA A 90 6.19 9.50 -4.48
N THR A 91 6.31 10.66 -3.84
CA THR A 91 7.40 10.96 -2.89
C THR A 91 7.34 10.06 -1.67
N VAL A 92 6.17 9.96 -1.01
CA VAL A 92 5.98 9.10 0.16
C VAL A 92 6.24 7.64 -0.19
N LEU A 93 5.76 7.19 -1.36
CA LEU A 93 5.96 5.84 -1.85
C LEU A 93 7.45 5.50 -1.95
N ALA A 94 8.31 6.44 -2.36
CA ALA A 94 9.75 6.22 -2.43
C ALA A 94 10.40 5.92 -1.05
N ASP A 95 9.79 6.35 0.05
CA ASP A 95 10.26 6.07 1.41
C ASP A 95 9.79 4.70 1.95
N MET A 96 8.82 4.05 1.30
CA MET A 96 8.22 2.79 1.76
C MET A 96 9.06 1.55 1.40
N ARG A 97 10.23 1.40 2.02
CA ARG A 97 11.16 0.28 1.73
C ARG A 97 10.66 -1.11 2.14
N GLU A 98 9.75 -1.16 3.11
CA GLU A 98 9.16 -2.40 3.63
C GLU A 98 7.87 -2.81 2.91
N LEU A 99 7.49 -2.10 1.85
CA LEU A 99 6.28 -2.35 1.08
C LEU A 99 6.32 -3.74 0.45
N THR A 100 5.33 -4.57 0.76
CA THR A 100 5.14 -5.93 0.25
C THR A 100 4.02 -6.02 -0.78
N SER A 101 2.97 -5.19 -0.63
CA SER A 101 1.83 -5.15 -1.54
C SER A 101 1.45 -3.71 -1.88
N LEU A 102 1.32 -3.42 -3.17
CA LEU A 102 0.88 -2.15 -3.71
C LEU A 102 -0.30 -2.36 -4.65
N SER A 103 -1.43 -1.71 -4.37
CA SER A 103 -2.60 -1.69 -5.25
C SER A 103 -2.96 -0.25 -5.60
N ILE A 104 -3.06 0.06 -6.89
CA ILE A 104 -3.40 1.40 -7.40
C ILE A 104 -4.61 1.26 -8.31
N VAL A 105 -5.71 1.91 -7.95
CA VAL A 105 -6.96 1.96 -8.72
C VAL A 105 -7.36 3.42 -8.88
N THR A 106 -7.04 4.02 -10.03
CA THR A 106 -7.25 5.45 -10.28
C THR A 106 -7.35 5.73 -11.78
N SER A 107 -7.51 6.99 -12.16
CA SER A 107 -7.47 7.42 -13.56
C SER A 107 -6.07 7.23 -14.18
N PRO A 108 -5.97 7.05 -15.51
CA PRO A 108 -4.70 6.81 -16.18
C PRO A 108 -3.59 7.83 -15.93
N SER A 109 -3.93 9.11 -15.86
CA SER A 109 -2.97 10.19 -15.60
C SER A 109 -2.40 10.14 -14.17
N HIS A 110 -3.25 9.81 -13.20
CA HIS A 110 -2.85 9.73 -11.79
C HIS A 110 -1.96 8.52 -11.53
N ALA A 111 -2.28 7.35 -12.10
CA ALA A 111 -1.47 6.14 -11.92
C ALA A 111 -0.03 6.35 -12.42
N SER A 112 0.13 6.92 -13.61
CA SER A 112 1.45 7.26 -14.16
C SER A 112 2.22 8.23 -13.28
N THR A 113 1.56 9.24 -12.71
CA THR A 113 2.21 10.20 -11.82
C THR A 113 2.65 9.54 -10.51
N ILE A 114 1.81 8.70 -9.91
CA ILE A 114 2.11 8.00 -8.65
C ILE A 114 3.28 7.01 -8.83
N LEU A 115 3.32 6.30 -9.96
CA LEU A 115 4.38 5.34 -10.27
C LEU A 115 5.69 6.00 -10.73
N SER A 116 5.67 7.30 -11.06
CA SER A 116 6.86 8.08 -11.41
C SER A 116 7.70 8.44 -10.18
N THR A 117 8.04 7.42 -9.40
CA THR A 117 8.89 7.55 -8.21
C THR A 117 10.31 7.94 -8.62
N GLY A 118 11.03 8.64 -7.73
CA GLY A 118 12.40 9.09 -7.97
C GLY A 118 13.39 7.96 -8.29
N PRO A 119 14.55 8.26 -8.89
CA PRO A 119 15.53 7.26 -9.30
C PRO A 119 16.05 6.42 -8.12
N ASP A 120 16.11 7.00 -6.92
CA ASP A 120 16.60 6.35 -5.70
C ASP A 120 15.57 5.44 -5.02
N ALA A 121 14.33 5.42 -5.53
CA ALA A 121 13.28 4.58 -4.98
C ALA A 121 13.60 3.10 -5.26
N PHE A 122 13.56 2.27 -4.21
CA PHE A 122 13.84 0.85 -4.30
C PHE A 122 12.91 0.06 -3.39
N PHE A 123 12.29 -0.99 -3.94
CA PHE A 123 11.24 -1.77 -3.30
C PHE A 123 11.68 -3.23 -3.15
N PRO A 124 12.66 -3.52 -2.27
CA PRO A 124 13.25 -4.86 -2.15
C PRO A 124 12.26 -5.91 -1.67
N ARG A 125 11.20 -5.52 -0.96
CA ARG A 125 10.23 -6.46 -0.35
C ARG A 125 8.92 -6.56 -1.12
N LEU A 126 8.75 -5.81 -2.20
CA LEU A 126 7.50 -5.76 -2.95
C LEU A 126 7.32 -7.08 -3.70
N THR A 127 6.30 -7.85 -3.30
CA THR A 127 5.97 -9.14 -3.90
C THR A 127 4.69 -9.06 -4.73
N SER A 128 3.77 -8.16 -4.42
CA SER A 128 2.50 -8.00 -5.11
C SER A 128 2.29 -6.57 -5.59
N LEU A 129 2.01 -6.42 -6.88
CA LEU A 129 1.69 -5.15 -7.52
C LEU A 129 0.41 -5.31 -8.33
N HIS A 130 -0.57 -4.47 -8.05
CA HIS A 130 -1.81 -4.37 -8.81
C HIS A 130 -2.01 -2.93 -9.27
N ILE A 131 -2.18 -2.72 -10.58
CA ILE A 131 -2.37 -1.38 -11.15
C ILE A 131 -3.57 -1.42 -12.11
N SER A 132 -4.56 -0.57 -11.85
CA SER A 132 -5.71 -0.33 -12.74
C SER A 132 -5.69 1.10 -13.25
N GLY A 133 -6.03 1.25 -14.54
CA GLY A 133 -5.94 2.53 -15.23
C GLY A 133 -4.50 2.98 -15.41
N LEU A 134 -3.68 2.25 -16.16
CA LEU A 134 -2.35 2.70 -16.55
C LEU A 134 -2.32 2.91 -18.06
N ARG A 135 -1.94 4.11 -18.52
CA ARG A 135 -1.81 4.41 -19.96
C ARG A 135 -0.37 4.33 -20.45
N ASP A 136 0.59 4.66 -19.60
CA ASP A 136 2.01 4.67 -19.95
C ASP A 136 2.74 3.45 -19.37
N TYR A 137 3.05 2.49 -20.24
CA TYR A 137 3.74 1.27 -19.89
C TYR A 137 5.22 1.48 -19.57
N HIS A 138 5.86 2.52 -20.10
CA HIS A 138 7.27 2.80 -19.80
C HIS A 138 7.46 3.15 -18.32
N VAL A 139 6.49 3.86 -17.73
CA VAL A 139 6.49 4.16 -16.30
C VAL A 139 6.36 2.87 -15.48
N ALA A 140 5.48 1.94 -15.86
CA ALA A 140 5.39 0.64 -15.19
C ALA A 140 6.68 -0.17 -15.32
N ILE A 141 7.26 -0.29 -16.52
CA ILE A 141 8.51 -1.03 -16.72
C ILE A 141 9.64 -0.43 -15.86
N ARG A 142 9.76 0.90 -15.81
CA ARG A 142 10.73 1.58 -14.94
C ARG A 142 10.46 1.30 -13.46
N PHE A 143 9.20 1.27 -13.04
CA PHE A 143 8.83 0.91 -11.67
C PHE A 143 9.15 -0.54 -11.34
N LEU A 144 8.86 -1.48 -12.25
CA LEU A 144 9.18 -2.91 -12.11
C LEU A 144 10.68 -3.15 -11.95
N GLY A 145 11.52 -2.34 -12.59
CA GLY A 145 12.98 -2.37 -12.42
C GLY A 145 13.44 -2.09 -10.97
N LYS A 146 12.60 -1.47 -10.16
CA LYS A 146 12.87 -1.13 -8.75
C LYS A 146 12.41 -2.19 -7.76
N SER A 147 11.69 -3.21 -8.22
CA SER A 147 11.08 -4.26 -7.39
C SER A 147 11.55 -5.65 -7.84
N PRO A 148 12.76 -6.08 -7.46
CA PRO A 148 13.37 -7.32 -7.96
C PRO A 148 12.67 -8.60 -7.47
N ASN A 149 11.96 -8.53 -6.33
CA ASN A 149 11.29 -9.67 -5.71
C ASN A 149 9.79 -9.76 -6.06
N LEU A 150 9.35 -9.04 -7.10
CA LEU A 150 7.95 -9.04 -7.51
C LEU A 150 7.56 -10.41 -8.08
N SER A 151 6.57 -11.05 -7.46
CA SER A 151 6.08 -12.38 -7.84
C SER A 151 4.66 -12.37 -8.39
N SER A 152 3.85 -11.39 -7.98
CA SER A 152 2.48 -11.20 -8.41
C SER A 152 2.33 -9.82 -9.05
N LEU A 153 1.90 -9.82 -10.31
CA LEU A 153 1.63 -8.63 -11.10
C LEU A 153 0.22 -8.74 -11.66
N GLY A 154 -0.62 -7.76 -11.36
CA GLY A 154 -1.97 -7.63 -11.87
C GLY A 154 -2.16 -6.29 -12.57
N PHE A 155 -2.70 -6.33 -13.77
CA PHE A 155 -3.16 -5.15 -14.49
C PHE A 155 -4.67 -5.18 -14.59
N GLY A 156 -5.31 -4.02 -14.43
CA GLY A 156 -6.74 -3.88 -14.71
C GLY A 156 -7.09 -4.29 -16.15
N GLN A 157 -8.36 -4.58 -16.40
CA GLN A 157 -8.86 -5.16 -17.66
C GLN A 157 -8.62 -4.31 -18.92
N ASP A 158 -8.13 -3.08 -18.78
CA ASP A 158 -7.98 -2.12 -19.88
C ASP A 158 -6.71 -2.32 -20.72
N ILE A 159 -5.91 -3.35 -20.45
CA ILE A 159 -4.55 -3.47 -21.00
C ILE A 159 -4.27 -4.88 -21.57
N PRO A 160 -4.65 -5.15 -22.84
CA PRO A 160 -4.20 -6.35 -23.55
C PRO A 160 -2.75 -6.28 -24.03
N GLU A 161 -2.21 -5.07 -24.28
CA GLU A 161 -0.96 -4.86 -25.03
C GLU A 161 0.32 -5.09 -24.19
N LEU A 162 0.22 -4.91 -22.87
CA LEU A 162 1.34 -4.97 -21.93
C LEU A 162 1.87 -6.40 -21.75
N ALA A 163 1.02 -7.42 -21.97
CA ALA A 163 1.44 -8.82 -22.02
C ALA A 163 2.49 -9.09 -23.12
N HIS A 164 2.50 -8.29 -24.19
CA HIS A 164 3.45 -8.42 -25.30
C HIS A 164 4.72 -7.58 -25.10
N ALA A 165 4.65 -6.51 -24.30
CA ALA A 165 5.75 -5.58 -24.08
C ALA A 165 6.66 -5.95 -22.89
N LEU A 166 6.24 -6.85 -22.01
CA LEU A 166 7.08 -7.29 -20.89
C LEU A 166 8.26 -8.12 -21.40
N PRO A 167 9.51 -7.74 -21.07
CA PRO A 167 10.67 -8.55 -21.38
C PRO A 167 10.50 -9.96 -20.79
N CYS A 168 10.81 -10.99 -21.58
CA CYS A 168 10.76 -12.41 -21.15
C CYS A 168 11.63 -12.70 -19.90
N THR A 169 12.48 -11.77 -19.49
CA THR A 169 13.30 -11.80 -18.27
C THR A 169 12.47 -11.60 -16.99
N TYR A 170 11.28 -11.01 -17.07
CA TYR A 170 10.26 -11.07 -16.02
C TYR A 170 9.45 -12.37 -16.14
N ARG A 171 10.15 -13.50 -16.34
CA ARG A 171 9.53 -14.80 -16.09
C ARG A 171 9.44 -14.96 -14.58
N PRO A 172 8.24 -14.95 -13.98
CA PRO A 172 8.06 -15.21 -12.56
C PRO A 172 8.79 -16.51 -12.21
N ARG A 173 9.60 -16.48 -11.15
CA ARG A 173 10.37 -17.64 -10.67
C ARG A 173 9.42 -18.85 -10.65
N ALA A 174 9.74 -19.86 -11.45
CA ALA A 174 8.84 -20.98 -11.77
C ALA A 174 8.25 -21.59 -10.49
N GLY A 175 6.96 -21.38 -10.26
CA GLY A 175 6.26 -21.89 -9.08
C GLY A 175 5.00 -21.14 -8.67
N CYS A 176 4.83 -19.87 -9.05
CA CYS A 176 3.63 -19.13 -8.65
C CYS A 176 3.33 -17.95 -9.58
N THR A 177 2.53 -18.16 -10.61
CA THR A 177 1.84 -17.04 -11.29
C THR A 177 0.51 -17.51 -11.80
N ARG A 178 -0.52 -17.16 -11.05
CA ARG A 178 -1.86 -17.03 -11.59
C ARG A 178 -1.97 -15.57 -11.98
N LEU A 179 -1.76 -15.25 -13.26
CA LEU A 179 -2.23 -13.99 -13.83
C LEU A 179 -3.75 -14.03 -13.69
N ARG A 180 -4.27 -13.54 -12.57
CA ARG A 180 -5.70 -13.38 -12.37
C ARG A 180 -6.09 -12.06 -13.01
N PHE A 181 -6.73 -12.17 -14.16
CA PHE A 181 -7.64 -11.13 -14.62
C PHE A 181 -8.87 -11.22 -13.71
N ASP A 182 -8.84 -10.54 -12.57
CA ASP A 182 -10.02 -10.45 -11.73
C ASP A 182 -11.04 -9.55 -12.46
N PRO A 183 -12.23 -10.06 -12.81
CA PRO A 183 -13.26 -9.22 -13.39
C PRO A 183 -13.64 -8.16 -12.37
N VAL A 184 -13.64 -6.90 -12.81
CA VAL A 184 -14.06 -5.75 -12.00
C VAL A 184 -15.46 -6.05 -11.47
N ILE A 185 -15.53 -6.33 -10.17
CA ILE A 185 -16.80 -6.49 -9.46
C ILE A 185 -17.42 -5.09 -9.39
N SER A 186 -18.19 -4.74 -10.42
CA SER A 186 -19.18 -3.68 -10.35
C SER A 186 -20.32 -4.17 -9.44
N ARG A 187 -20.07 -4.17 -8.11
CA ARG A 187 -21.11 -4.45 -7.12
C ARG A 187 -21.90 -3.17 -6.91
N ARG A 188 -23.09 -3.15 -7.50
CA ARG A 188 -24.24 -2.40 -6.98
C ARG A 188 -24.27 -2.53 -5.46
N VAL A 189 -24.39 -1.39 -4.80
CA VAL A 189 -24.71 -1.25 -3.38
C VAL A 189 -26.00 -2.04 -3.12
N GLY A 190 -25.84 -3.19 -2.47
CA GLY A 190 -26.91 -4.04 -1.96
C GLY A 190 -26.49 -4.48 -0.57
N SER A 191 -27.26 -4.03 0.41
CA SER A 191 -27.08 -4.15 1.85
C SER A 191 -26.89 -5.58 2.37
N SER A 192 -26.30 -5.63 3.59
CA SER A 192 -26.29 -6.71 4.58
C SER A 192 -25.33 -7.91 4.36
N GLY A 193 -24.29 -7.96 5.20
CA GLY A 193 -23.40 -9.11 5.38
C GLY A 193 -22.16 -8.74 6.21
N LEU A 194 -22.19 -9.00 7.52
CA LEU A 194 -21.09 -8.78 8.47
C LEU A 194 -19.86 -9.65 8.11
N GLY A 195 -18.84 -9.02 7.53
CA GLY A 195 -17.45 -9.49 7.52
C GLY A 195 -16.56 -8.48 8.26
N PRO A 196 -15.32 -8.84 8.64
CA PRO A 196 -14.48 -7.98 9.47
C PRO A 196 -14.10 -6.73 8.66
N GLN A 197 -14.80 -5.64 8.93
CA GLN A 197 -14.47 -4.32 8.38
C GLN A 197 -13.14 -3.90 9.00
N ARG A 198 -12.04 -4.04 8.26
CA ARG A 198 -10.79 -3.36 8.59
C ARG A 198 -11.06 -1.86 8.47
N LEU A 199 -11.22 -1.25 9.64
CA LEU A 199 -11.53 0.15 9.84
C LEU A 199 -10.60 1.04 9.01
N CYS A 200 -11.20 2.01 8.30
CA CYS A 200 -10.50 3.21 7.88
C CYS A 200 -9.75 3.77 9.09
N THR A 201 -8.42 3.81 9.02
CA THR A 201 -7.57 4.31 10.09
C THR A 201 -7.88 5.79 10.31
N TYR A 202 -8.67 6.06 11.35
CA TYR A 202 -8.83 7.40 11.90
C TYR A 202 -7.44 7.90 12.32
N LEU A 203 -6.99 8.97 11.69
CA LEU A 203 -5.75 9.64 12.04
C LEU A 203 -5.88 10.30 13.42
N PRO A 204 -4.88 10.16 14.31
CA PRO A 204 -4.75 11.04 15.45
C PRO A 204 -4.28 12.42 14.96
N THR A 205 -5.02 13.47 15.28
CA THR A 205 -4.50 14.83 15.32
C THR A 205 -3.46 14.89 16.45
N TYR A 206 -2.20 15.09 16.08
CA TYR A 206 -1.12 15.48 17.00
C TYR A 206 -1.09 17.00 17.14
#